data_AF-A0A016VSQ4-F1
#
_entry.id   AF-A0A016VSQ4-F1
#
_cell.length_a   1.000
_cell.length_b   1.000
_cell.length_c   1.000
_cell.angle_alpha   90.00
_cell.angle_beta   90.00
_cell.angle_gamma   90.00
#
_symmetry.space_group_name_H-M   'P 1'
#
loop_
_entity.id
_entity.type
_entity.pdbx_description
1 polymer ?
#
loop_
_entity_poly.entity_id
_entity_poly.type
_entity_poly.pdbx_seq_one_letter_code
_entity_poly.pdbx_strand_id
1 'polypeptide(L)'
;MLESGNRTDGGELTRISIGIILFTNGTIGIIINVHNIFFMYRSKDFSTSFGYLRKARSICNIINLLVFVFYTAPITVFKYLPAGDEVGRIIALIVSPAYVTIMFIQFAVAFSRVIAVFLPLRYNRICTPKWAAVSC
;
A
#
# COMPACT_ATOMS: atom_id res chain seq x y z
N MET A 1 -19.77 -39.87 3.34
CA MET A 1 -18.62 -39.49 4.19
C MET A 1 -17.41 -39.00 3.38
N LEU A 2 -17.09 -39.57 2.21
CA LEU A 2 -15.98 -39.10 1.36
C LEU A 2 -16.13 -37.65 0.84
N GLU A 3 -17.35 -37.21 0.53
CA GLU A 3 -17.60 -35.86 0.01
C GLU A 3 -17.40 -34.73 1.04
N SER A 4 -17.61 -35.03 2.33
CA SER A 4 -17.39 -34.08 3.42
C SER A 4 -15.90 -33.90 3.74
N GLY A 5 -15.11 -34.96 3.60
CA GLY A 5 -13.64 -34.90 3.76
C GLY A 5 -12.99 -34.06 2.65
N ASN A 6 -13.38 -34.32 1.39
CA ASN A 6 -12.80 -33.63 0.23
C ASN A 6 -13.10 -32.12 0.21
N ARG A 7 -14.29 -31.68 0.69
CA ARG A 7 -14.62 -30.26 0.85
C ARG A 7 -13.81 -29.58 1.96
N THR A 8 -13.52 -30.29 3.03
CA THR A 8 -12.76 -29.74 4.18
C THR A 8 -11.29 -29.57 3.82
N ASP A 9 -10.69 -30.57 3.17
CA ASP A 9 -9.30 -30.51 2.70
C ASP A 9 -9.10 -29.42 1.64
N GLY A 10 -10.02 -29.29 0.68
CA GLY A 10 -9.97 -28.24 -0.34
C GLY A 10 -10.05 -26.83 0.25
N GLY A 11 -10.86 -26.64 1.30
CA GLY A 11 -10.98 -25.36 2.01
C GLY A 11 -9.70 -24.99 2.78
N GLU A 12 -9.09 -25.95 3.46
CA GLU A 12 -7.83 -25.73 4.19
C GLU A 12 -6.66 -25.40 3.26
N LEU A 13 -6.51 -26.15 2.17
CA LEU A 13 -5.46 -25.90 1.17
C LEU A 13 -5.60 -24.49 0.57
N THR A 14 -6.82 -24.11 0.17
CA THR A 14 -7.08 -22.79 -0.42
C THR A 14 -6.68 -21.67 0.55
N ARG A 15 -7.03 -21.79 1.83
CA ARG A 15 -6.69 -20.78 2.84
C ARG A 15 -5.19 -20.66 3.07
N ILE A 16 -4.49 -21.79 3.20
CA ILE A 16 -3.04 -21.81 3.34
C ILE A 16 -2.38 -21.16 2.11
N SER A 17 -2.85 -21.48 0.89
CA SER A 17 -2.37 -20.85 -0.34
C SER A 17 -2.58 -19.34 -0.32
N ILE A 18 -3.77 -18.85 0.07
CA ILE A 18 -4.03 -17.40 0.17
C ILE A 18 -3.08 -16.75 1.16
N GLY A 19 -2.89 -17.34 2.34
CA GLY A 19 -1.98 -16.81 3.37
C GLY A 19 -0.53 -16.71 2.88
N ILE A 20 -0.03 -17.72 2.19
CA ILE A 20 1.32 -17.72 1.59
C ILE A 20 1.42 -16.62 0.52
N ILE A 21 0.44 -16.51 -0.38
CA ILE A 21 0.42 -15.49 -1.43
C ILE A 21 0.44 -14.08 -0.82
N LEU A 22 -0.36 -13.83 0.21
CA LEU A 22 -0.38 -12.55 0.93
C LEU A 22 0.97 -12.24 1.57
N PHE A 23 1.60 -13.23 2.20
CA PHE A 23 2.91 -13.07 2.83
C PHE A 23 4.01 -12.77 1.80
N THR A 24 4.08 -13.54 0.72
CA THR A 24 5.09 -13.37 -0.33
C THR A 24 4.91 -12.05 -1.07
N ASN A 25 3.69 -11.70 -1.49
CA ASN A 25 3.45 -10.41 -2.14
C ASN A 25 3.67 -9.23 -1.19
N GLY A 26 3.27 -9.37 0.06
CA GLY A 26 3.46 -8.36 1.09
C GLY A 26 4.94 -8.05 1.32
N THR A 27 5.77 -9.07 1.50
CA THR A 27 7.22 -8.93 1.73
C THR A 27 7.94 -8.36 0.51
N ILE A 28 7.69 -8.88 -0.69
CA ILE A 28 8.25 -8.34 -1.95
C ILE A 28 7.84 -6.88 -2.12
N GLY A 29 6.57 -6.57 -1.89
CA GLY A 29 6.05 -5.21 -1.95
C GLY A 29 6.78 -4.27 -0.99
N ILE A 30 7.00 -4.66 0.27
CA ILE A 30 7.73 -3.84 1.24
C ILE A 30 9.15 -3.56 0.74
N ILE A 31 9.88 -4.59 0.28
CA ILE A 31 11.25 -4.45 -0.22
C ILE A 31 11.31 -3.42 -1.37
N ILE A 32 10.41 -3.54 -2.35
CA ILE A 32 10.35 -2.63 -3.50
C ILE A 32 10.04 -1.19 -3.06
N ASN A 33 9.07 -1.01 -2.15
CA ASN A 33 8.68 0.33 -1.70
C ASN A 33 9.76 0.99 -0.82
N VAL A 34 10.48 0.21 0.00
CA VAL A 34 11.64 0.69 0.76
C VAL A 34 12.77 1.08 -0.19
N HIS A 35 13.07 0.24 -1.18
CA HIS A 35 14.08 0.54 -2.20
C HIS A 35 13.74 1.84 -2.96
N ASN A 36 12.48 2.01 -3.37
CA ASN A 36 12.01 3.23 -4.02
C ASN A 36 12.21 4.47 -3.14
N ILE A 37 11.85 4.40 -1.86
CA ILE A 37 12.04 5.51 -0.92
C ILE A 37 13.53 5.85 -0.80
N PHE A 38 14.38 4.84 -0.60
CA PHE A 38 15.83 5.03 -0.48
C PHE A 38 16.41 5.72 -1.72
N PHE A 39 16.05 5.24 -2.92
CA PHE A 39 16.49 5.84 -4.18
C PHE A 39 16.02 7.29 -4.31
N MET A 40 14.77 7.57 -3.93
CA MET A 40 14.18 8.91 -4.01
C MET A 40 14.72 9.89 -2.96
N TYR A 41 15.23 9.41 -1.81
CA TYR A 41 15.95 10.25 -0.87
C TYR A 41 17.37 10.57 -1.34
N ARG A 42 18.01 9.65 -2.08
CA ARG A 42 19.38 9.82 -2.58
C ARG A 42 19.45 10.72 -3.82
N SER A 43 18.42 10.69 -4.66
CA SER A 43 18.42 11.39 -5.95
C SER A 43 17.85 12.82 -5.82
N LYS A 44 18.69 13.83 -6.12
CA LYS A 44 18.31 15.27 -6.09
C LYS A 44 17.22 15.63 -7.12
N ASP A 45 17.07 14.81 -8.16
CA ASP A 45 16.04 14.94 -9.20
C ASP A 45 14.60 14.76 -8.67
N PHE A 46 14.44 14.14 -7.50
CA PHE A 46 13.13 13.93 -6.85
C PHE A 46 12.76 15.02 -5.83
N SER A 47 13.46 16.15 -5.82
CA SER A 47 13.05 17.35 -5.06
C SER A 47 11.85 18.09 -5.67
N THR A 48 11.19 17.50 -6.66
CA THR A 48 9.98 18.01 -7.30
C THR A 48 8.71 17.59 -6.55
N SER A 49 7.62 18.33 -6.70
CA SER A 49 6.30 18.03 -6.13
C SER A 49 5.84 16.59 -6.41
N PHE A 50 6.15 16.09 -7.60
CA PHE A 50 5.88 14.73 -8.01
C PHE A 50 6.71 13.69 -7.23
N GLY A 51 7.96 14.00 -6.93
CA GLY A 51 8.83 13.18 -6.08
C GLY A 51 8.32 13.08 -4.65
N TYR A 52 7.78 14.16 -4.08
CA TYR A 52 7.15 14.12 -2.76
C TYR A 52 5.91 13.23 -2.72
N LEU A 53 5.00 13.39 -3.69
CA LEU A 53 3.80 12.54 -3.81
C LEU A 53 4.15 11.04 -3.92
N ARG A 54 5.15 10.70 -4.75
CA ARG A 54 5.61 9.31 -4.88
C ARG A 54 6.23 8.76 -3.59
N LYS A 55 6.97 9.56 -2.83
CA LYS A 55 7.51 9.17 -1.51
C LYS A 55 6.38 8.87 -0.54
N ALA A 56 5.41 9.77 -0.41
CA ALA A 56 4.25 9.60 0.46
C ALA A 56 3.44 8.35 0.10
N ARG A 57 3.19 8.12 -1.21
CA ARG A 57 2.52 6.89 -1.67
C ARG A 57 3.26 5.63 -1.23
N SER A 58 4.58 5.62 -1.37
CA SER A 58 5.42 4.48 -1.00
C SER A 58 5.35 4.21 0.51
N ILE A 59 5.35 5.27 1.34
CA ILE A 59 5.19 5.16 2.80
C ILE A 59 3.82 4.57 3.16
N CYS A 60 2.73 5.12 2.63
CA CYS A 60 1.38 4.60 2.88
C CYS A 60 1.25 3.14 2.43
N ASN A 61 1.89 2.78 1.31
CA ASN A 61 1.86 1.42 0.80
C ASN A 61 2.63 0.44 1.71
N ILE A 62 3.78 0.85 2.28
CA ILE A 62 4.50 0.04 3.28
C ILE A 62 3.61 -0.23 4.50
N ILE A 63 2.92 0.80 5.02
CA ILE A 63 2.00 0.65 6.17
C ILE A 63 0.93 -0.41 5.88
N ASN A 64 0.30 -0.36 4.70
CA ASN A 64 -0.70 -1.35 4.29
C ASN A 64 -0.09 -2.76 4.19
N LEU A 65 1.07 -2.89 3.54
CA LEU A 65 1.71 -4.19 3.33
C LEU A 65 2.20 -4.82 4.64
N LEU A 66 2.62 -4.02 5.63
CA LEU A 66 2.95 -4.52 6.96
C LEU A 66 1.75 -5.21 7.62
N VAL A 67 0.55 -4.67 7.48
CA VAL A 67 -0.67 -5.31 7.99
C VAL A 67 -1.01 -6.60 7.23
N PHE A 68 -0.76 -6.66 5.93
CA PHE A 68 -0.92 -7.91 5.19
C PHE A 68 0.06 -8.98 5.65
N VAL A 69 1.33 -8.63 5.90
CA VAL A 69 2.38 -9.57 6.30
C VAL A 69 2.24 -10.02 7.76
N PHE A 70 2.00 -9.10 8.69
CA PHE A 70 2.04 -9.39 10.13
C PHE A 70 0.70 -9.70 10.75
N TYR A 71 -0.41 -9.35 10.11
CA TYR A 71 -1.75 -9.61 10.63
C TYR A 71 -2.53 -10.53 9.69
N THR A 72 -2.80 -10.09 8.46
CA THR A 72 -3.74 -10.78 7.56
C THR A 72 -3.23 -12.15 7.12
N ALA A 73 -1.95 -12.30 6.77
CA ALA A 73 -1.40 -13.59 6.36
C ALA A 73 -1.36 -14.60 7.53
N PRO A 74 -0.83 -14.27 8.73
CA PRO A 74 -0.82 -15.18 9.87
C PRO A 74 -2.23 -15.63 10.31
N ILE A 75 -3.20 -14.74 10.42
CA ILE A 75 -4.57 -15.13 10.81
C ILE A 75 -5.22 -16.04 9.75
N THR A 76 -4.89 -15.82 8.47
CA THR A 76 -5.40 -16.64 7.36
C THR A 76 -4.83 -18.05 7.40
N VAL A 77 -3.55 -18.21 7.74
CA VAL A 77 -2.90 -19.53 7.85
C VAL A 77 -3.30 -20.24 9.15
N PHE A 78 -3.11 -19.60 10.30
CA PHE A 78 -3.16 -20.26 11.61
C PHE A 78 -4.57 -20.37 12.22
N LYS A 79 -5.61 -19.82 11.57
CA LYS A 79 -6.97 -19.73 12.15
C LYS A 79 -7.03 -19.02 13.51
N TYR A 80 -5.99 -18.28 13.87
CA TYR A 80 -5.95 -17.59 15.15
C TYR A 80 -6.61 -16.23 14.99
N LEU A 81 -7.92 -16.17 15.24
CA LEU A 81 -8.59 -14.90 15.46
C LEU A 81 -8.25 -14.45 16.87
N PRO A 82 -7.65 -13.26 17.08
CA PRO A 82 -7.51 -12.71 18.43
C PRO A 82 -8.90 -12.68 19.09
N ALA A 83 -8.96 -12.94 20.39
CA ALA A 83 -10.22 -12.97 21.12
C ALA A 83 -10.86 -11.57 21.14
N GLY A 84 -11.83 -11.35 20.25
CA GLY A 84 -12.54 -10.07 20.09
C GLY A 84 -12.39 -9.46 18.69
N ASP A 85 -13.46 -8.82 18.20
CA ASP A 85 -13.49 -8.06 16.94
C ASP A 85 -12.68 -6.75 17.01
N GLU A 86 -12.29 -6.34 18.21
CA GLU A 86 -11.64 -5.07 18.49
C GLU A 86 -10.26 -4.93 17.83
N VAL A 87 -9.42 -5.97 17.85
CA VAL A 87 -8.07 -5.91 17.27
C VAL A 87 -8.14 -5.68 15.77
N GLY A 88 -9.00 -6.42 15.08
CA GLY A 88 -9.23 -6.26 13.64
C GLY A 88 -9.77 -4.87 13.31
N ARG A 89 -10.70 -4.37 14.14
CA ARG A 89 -11.28 -3.02 13.97
C ARG A 89 -10.25 -1.91 14.15
N ILE A 90 -9.37 -2.01 15.17
CA ILE A 90 -8.29 -1.03 15.41
C ILE A 90 -7.30 -1.03 14.25
N ILE A 91 -6.87 -2.22 13.80
CA ILE A 91 -5.94 -2.34 12.67
C ILE A 91 -6.55 -1.76 11.39
N ALA A 92 -7.83 -2.06 11.13
CA ALA A 92 -8.55 -1.50 9.99
C ALA A 92 -8.65 0.03 10.07
N LEU A 93 -8.89 0.59 11.26
CA LEU A 93 -8.94 2.04 11.47
C LEU A 93 -7.60 2.72 11.17
N ILE A 94 -6.47 2.08 11.50
CA ILE A 94 -5.13 2.61 11.26
C ILE A 94 -4.77 2.54 9.76
N VAL A 95 -5.14 1.46 9.08
CA VAL A 95 -4.81 1.20 7.66
C VAL A 95 -5.70 1.96 6.69
N SER A 96 -6.98 2.15 7.02
CA SER A 96 -7.97 2.75 6.09
C SER A 96 -7.56 4.14 5.59
N PRO A 97 -7.05 5.07 6.44
CA PRO A 97 -6.55 6.35 5.98
C PRO A 97 -5.39 6.21 5.00
N ALA A 98 -4.43 5.32 5.27
CA ALA A 98 -3.29 5.10 4.38
C ALA A 98 -3.74 4.58 3.01
N TYR A 99 -4.72 3.68 2.97
CA TYR A 99 -5.33 3.20 1.73
C TYR A 99 -6.02 4.32 0.93
N VAL A 100 -6.81 5.15 1.61
CA VAL A 100 -7.52 6.28 0.98
C VAL A 100 -6.54 7.33 0.45
N THR A 101 -5.49 7.66 1.21
CA THR A 101 -4.44 8.60 0.80
C THR A 101 -3.73 8.14 -0.47
N ILE A 102 -3.48 6.84 -0.65
CA ILE A 102 -2.89 6.29 -1.88
C ILE A 102 -3.75 6.63 -3.10
N MET A 103 -5.08 6.61 -2.98
CA MET A 103 -5.99 6.97 -4.07
C MET A 103 -5.91 8.46 -4.41
N PHE A 104 -5.92 9.33 -3.40
CA PHE A 104 -5.76 10.77 -3.61
C PHE A 104 -4.41 11.11 -4.24
N ILE A 105 -3.32 10.48 -3.79
CA ILE A 105 -2.01 10.67 -4.39
C ILE A 105 -2.00 10.19 -5.85
N GLN A 106 -2.64 9.08 -6.16
CA GLN A 106 -2.73 8.58 -7.54
C GLN A 106 -3.45 9.57 -8.46
N PHE A 107 -4.53 10.15 -7.96
CA PHE A 107 -5.28 11.20 -8.65
C PHE A 107 -4.43 12.46 -8.84
N ALA A 108 -3.75 12.94 -7.79
CA ALA A 108 -2.86 14.08 -7.87
C ALA A 108 -1.73 13.86 -8.89
N VAL A 109 -1.13 12.67 -8.91
CA VAL A 109 -0.12 12.27 -9.90
C VAL A 109 -0.67 12.32 -11.33
N ALA A 110 -1.87 11.79 -11.57
CA ALA A 110 -2.51 11.83 -12.88
C ALA A 110 -2.77 13.29 -13.31
N PHE A 111 -3.29 14.10 -12.39
CA PHE A 111 -3.56 15.52 -12.62
C PHE A 111 -2.29 16.31 -12.93
N SER A 112 -1.20 16.10 -12.18
CA SER A 112 0.10 16.72 -12.46
C SER A 112 0.60 16.38 -13.88
N ARG A 113 0.37 15.15 -14.36
CA ARG A 113 0.76 14.74 -15.72
C ARG A 113 -0.08 15.43 -16.79
N VAL A 114 -1.39 15.58 -16.58
CA VAL A 114 -2.27 16.32 -17.49
C VAL A 114 -1.78 17.77 -17.62
N ILE A 115 -1.50 18.45 -16.51
CA ILE A 115 -0.99 19.83 -16.54
C ILE A 115 0.36 19.91 -17.27
N ALA A 116 1.26 18.94 -17.05
CA ALA A 116 2.56 18.92 -17.72
C ALA A 116 2.44 18.80 -19.26
N VAL A 117 1.45 18.04 -19.75
CA VAL A 117 1.21 17.87 -21.19
C VAL A 117 0.54 19.08 -21.82
N PHE A 118 -0.51 19.61 -21.18
CA PHE A 118 -1.30 20.72 -21.75
C PHE A 118 -0.66 22.09 -21.52
N LEU A 119 0.14 22.26 -20.46
CA LEU A 119 0.74 23.54 -20.06
C LEU A 119 2.22 23.40 -19.62
N PRO A 120 3.11 22.89 -20.50
CA PRO A 120 4.51 22.63 -20.15
C PRO A 120 5.26 23.88 -19.67
N LEU A 121 4.95 25.06 -20.22
CA LEU A 121 5.59 26.34 -19.87
C LEU A 121 5.15 26.92 -18.51
N ARG A 122 4.02 26.45 -17.93
CA ARG A 122 3.52 26.93 -16.62
C ARG A 122 3.60 25.89 -15.50
N TYR A 123 4.09 24.68 -15.79
CA TYR A 123 4.22 23.59 -14.83
C TYR A 123 5.01 23.99 -13.57
N ASN A 124 6.11 24.75 -13.74
CA ASN A 124 6.96 25.19 -12.64
C ASN A 124 6.31 26.24 -11.71
N ARG A 125 5.24 26.92 -12.16
CA ARG A 125 4.49 27.92 -11.35
C ARG A 125 3.32 27.33 -10.57
N ILE A 126 2.70 26.25 -11.07
CA ILE A 126 1.46 25.68 -10.50
C ILE A 126 1.79 24.53 -9.53
N CYS A 127 2.75 23.67 -9.86
CA CYS A 127 3.10 22.51 -9.04
C CYS A 127 4.32 22.82 -8.15
N THR A 128 4.19 23.76 -7.21
CA THR A 128 5.26 24.06 -6.23
C THR A 128 5.30 23.02 -5.10
N PRO A 129 6.49 22.74 -4.52
CA PRO A 129 6.65 21.70 -3.49
C PRO A 129 5.78 21.95 -2.24
N LYS A 130 5.37 23.21 -2.00
CA LYS A 130 4.42 23.57 -0.94
C LYS A 130 3.03 22.94 -1.12
N TRP A 131 2.53 22.82 -2.36
CA TRP A 131 1.26 22.16 -2.65
C TRP A 131 1.32 20.63 -2.44
N ALA A 132 2.46 20.02 -2.76
CA ALA A 132 2.66 18.59 -2.53
C ALA A 132 2.77 18.24 -1.05
N ALA A 133 3.32 19.15 -0.23
CA ALA A 133 3.40 18.98 1.23
C ALA A 133 2.05 19.15 1.94
N VAL A 134 1.14 19.96 1.40
CA VAL A 134 -0.23 20.16 1.94
C VAL A 134 -1.18 19.03 1.54
N SER A 135 -0.86 18.30 0.47
CA SER A 135 -1.67 17.18 -0.05
C SER A 135 -1.31 15.82 0.58
N CYS A 136 -0.27 15.77 1.43
CA CYS A 136 0.13 14.61 2.23
C CYS A 136 -0.23 14.85 3.70
#